data_AF-F8D6N9-F1
#
_entry.id   AF-F8D6N9-F1
#
_cell.length_a   1.000
_cell.length_b   1.000
_cell.length_c   1.000
_cell.angle_alpha   90.00
_cell.angle_beta   90.00
_cell.angle_gamma   90.00
#
_symmetry.space_group_name_H-M   'P 1'
#
loop_
_entity.id
_entity.type
_entity.pdbx_description
1 polymer ?
#
loop_
_entity_poly.entity_id
_entity_poly.type
_entity_poly.pdbx_seq_one_letter_code
_entity_poly.pdbx_strand_id
1 'polypeptide(L)'
;MTESDATTDEPAEDDAEEFDPDPERVELLRKVADDVRGETSESKQLANILYRTSDLYDEDEETTPEEIVRNVKFILEVNERGGLGR
;
A
#
# COMPACT_ATOMS: atom_id res chain seq x y z
N MET A 1 -9.64 4.00 46.83
CA MET A 1 -8.69 5.00 46.31
C MET A 1 -7.38 4.26 46.10
N THR A 2 -6.86 3.95 44.93
CA THR A 2 -7.29 3.97 43.54
C THR A 2 -6.33 2.96 42.92
N GLU A 3 -6.84 1.83 42.43
CA GLU A 3 -6.05 0.94 41.57
C GLU A 3 -5.67 1.75 40.35
N SER A 4 -4.40 2.14 40.28
CA SER A 4 -3.83 2.80 39.11
C SER A 4 -3.46 1.67 38.16
N ASP A 5 -4.46 1.22 37.41
CA ASP A 5 -4.24 0.44 36.20
C ASP A 5 -3.58 1.38 35.20
N ALA A 6 -2.24 1.42 35.28
CA ALA A 6 -1.43 1.95 34.21
C ALA A 6 -1.56 0.96 33.05
N THR A 7 -2.62 1.13 32.27
CA THR A 7 -2.63 0.68 30.87
C THR A 7 -1.44 1.39 30.22
N THR A 8 -0.31 0.69 30.18
CA THR A 8 0.80 0.99 29.31
C THR A 8 0.20 0.98 27.91
N ASP A 9 0.01 2.18 27.35
CA ASP A 9 -0.09 2.39 25.92
C ASP A 9 1.28 1.95 25.39
N GLU A 10 1.43 0.65 25.16
CA GLU A 10 2.57 0.12 24.42
C GLU A 10 2.50 0.85 23.07
N PRO A 11 3.52 1.63 22.69
CA PRO A 11 3.57 2.11 21.33
C PRO A 11 3.52 0.84 20.50
N ALA A 12 2.49 0.68 19.67
CA ALA A 12 2.46 -0.36 18.66
C ALA A 12 3.81 -0.27 17.99
N GLU A 13 4.64 -1.30 18.21
CA GLU A 13 5.97 -1.33 17.66
C GLU A 13 5.77 -1.06 16.18
N ASP A 14 6.35 0.04 15.72
CA ASP A 14 6.48 0.34 14.31
C ASP A 14 7.49 -0.70 13.83
N ASP A 15 7.06 -1.98 13.81
CA ASP A 15 7.57 -3.02 12.96
C ASP A 15 7.43 -2.39 11.57
N ALA A 16 8.46 -1.68 11.16
CA ALA A 16 8.81 -1.60 9.77
C ALA A 16 9.01 -3.06 9.36
N GLU A 17 7.90 -3.76 9.08
CA GLU A 17 7.86 -5.14 8.63
C GLU A 17 8.74 -5.14 7.39
N GLU A 18 9.97 -5.62 7.54
CA GLU A 18 10.87 -5.85 6.43
C GLU A 18 10.15 -6.91 5.58
N PHE A 19 9.70 -6.50 4.39
CA PHE A 19 8.94 -7.38 3.52
C PHE A 19 9.89 -8.42 2.95
N ASP A 20 9.88 -9.62 3.55
CA ASP A 20 10.66 -10.74 3.04
C ASP A 20 10.28 -11.02 1.57
N PRO A 21 11.26 -11.28 0.69
CA PRO A 21 10.97 -11.64 -0.69
C PRO A 21 10.02 -12.85 -0.80
N ASP A 22 8.93 -12.68 -1.53
CA ASP A 22 7.88 -13.70 -1.70
C ASP A 22 7.38 -13.68 -3.16
N PRO A 23 7.99 -14.49 -4.05
CA PRO A 23 7.63 -14.50 -5.45
C PRO A 23 6.20 -15.01 -5.70
N GLU A 24 5.66 -15.86 -4.83
CA GLU A 24 4.26 -16.33 -4.96
C GLU A 24 3.28 -15.18 -4.69
N ARG A 25 3.60 -14.33 -3.72
CA ARG A 25 2.82 -13.13 -3.39
C ARG A 25 2.96 -12.04 -4.45
N VAL A 26 4.15 -11.86 -5.03
CA VAL A 26 4.35 -11.01 -6.22
C VAL A 26 3.42 -11.48 -7.35
N GLU A 27 3.48 -12.76 -7.72
CA GLU A 27 2.69 -13.31 -8.81
C GLU A 27 1.19 -13.15 -8.54
N LEU A 28 0.74 -13.45 -7.32
CA LEU A 28 -0.66 -13.32 -6.93
C LEU A 28 -1.15 -11.87 -7.04
N LEU A 29 -0.39 -10.91 -6.50
CA LEU A 29 -0.76 -9.49 -6.53
C LEU A 29 -0.80 -8.97 -7.97
N ARG A 30 0.16 -9.34 -8.81
CA ARG A 30 0.20 -8.97 -10.23
C ARG A 30 -0.97 -9.57 -11.00
N LYS A 31 -1.30 -10.84 -10.76
CA LYS A 31 -2.47 -11.49 -11.35
C LYS A 31 -3.78 -10.79 -10.97
N VAL A 32 -3.97 -10.49 -9.68
CA VAL A 32 -5.17 -9.77 -9.23
C VAL A 32 -5.20 -8.36 -9.84
N ALA A 33 -4.05 -7.68 -9.93
CA ALA A 33 -3.93 -6.39 -10.58
C ALA A 33 -4.40 -6.44 -12.04
N ASP A 34 -3.99 -7.46 -12.79
CA ASP A 34 -4.45 -7.70 -14.16
C ASP A 34 -5.95 -7.97 -14.22
N ASP A 35 -6.49 -8.81 -13.34
CA ASP A 35 -7.91 -9.17 -13.30
C ASP A 35 -8.83 -7.97 -13.03
N VAL A 36 -8.41 -7.05 -12.15
CA VAL A 36 -9.20 -5.85 -11.80
C VAL A 36 -8.99 -4.67 -12.75
N ARG A 37 -8.04 -4.77 -13.69
CA ARG A 37 -7.68 -3.70 -14.62
C ARG A 37 -8.74 -3.50 -15.71
N GLY A 38 -9.79 -2.79 -15.36
CA GLY A 38 -10.85 -2.36 -16.28
C GLY A 38 -10.50 -1.12 -17.13
N GLU A 39 -11.52 -0.59 -17.81
CA GLU A 39 -11.37 0.57 -18.70
C GLU A 39 -11.42 1.92 -17.98
N THR A 40 -12.01 1.95 -16.78
CA THR A 40 -12.19 3.18 -15.99
C THR A 40 -10.87 3.68 -15.41
N SER A 41 -10.79 4.97 -15.11
CA SER A 41 -9.63 5.53 -14.42
C SER A 41 -9.39 4.88 -13.06
N GLU A 42 -10.48 4.60 -12.32
CA GLU A 42 -10.43 4.01 -10.98
C GLU A 42 -9.91 2.57 -10.99
N SER A 43 -10.37 1.75 -11.94
CA SER A 43 -9.92 0.35 -12.07
C SER A 43 -8.44 0.27 -12.47
N LYS A 44 -8.00 1.13 -13.39
CA LYS A 44 -6.58 1.27 -13.73
C LYS A 44 -5.74 1.74 -12.55
N GLN A 45 -6.29 2.62 -11.72
CA GLN A 45 -5.60 3.13 -10.55
C GLN A 45 -5.46 2.07 -9.46
N LEU A 46 -6.52 1.30 -9.19
CA LEU A 46 -6.48 0.16 -8.28
C LEU A 46 -5.44 -0.88 -8.72
N ALA A 47 -5.42 -1.24 -10.01
CA ALA A 47 -4.42 -2.14 -10.57
C ALA A 47 -2.98 -1.62 -10.33
N ASN A 48 -2.73 -0.32 -10.57
CA ASN A 48 -1.42 0.28 -10.32
C ASN A 48 -0.99 0.22 -8.84
N ILE A 49 -1.93 0.34 -7.91
CA ILE A 49 -1.62 0.21 -6.48
C ILE A 49 -1.17 -1.22 -6.19
N LEU A 50 -1.89 -2.22 -6.70
CA LEU A 50 -1.55 -3.63 -6.50
C LEU A 50 -0.18 -4.00 -7.10
N TYR A 51 0.18 -3.47 -8.27
CA TYR A 51 1.53 -3.65 -8.83
C TYR A 51 2.59 -3.09 -7.89
N ARG A 52 2.45 -1.85 -7.42
CA ARG A 52 3.44 -1.26 -6.51
C ARG A 52 3.53 -2.00 -5.19
N THR A 53 2.40 -2.49 -4.67
CA THR A 53 2.40 -3.36 -3.49
C THR A 53 3.09 -4.69 -3.75
N SER A 54 3.04 -5.22 -4.98
CA SER A 54 3.79 -6.43 -5.35
C SER A 54 5.29 -6.20 -5.28
N ASP A 55 5.75 -5.00 -5.63
CA ASP A 55 7.18 -4.65 -5.65
C ASP A 55 7.80 -4.62 -4.24
N LEU A 56 7.00 -4.60 -3.17
CA LEU A 56 7.51 -4.79 -1.79
C LEU A 56 8.05 -6.20 -1.54
N TYR A 57 7.57 -7.20 -2.28
CA TYR A 57 7.92 -8.60 -2.11
C TYR A 57 8.88 -9.11 -3.19
N ASP A 58 9.28 -8.23 -4.11
CA ASP A 58 10.15 -8.55 -5.23
C ASP A 58 11.60 -8.23 -4.84
N GLU A 59 12.48 -9.24 -4.79
CA GLU A 59 13.88 -9.06 -4.35
C GLU A 59 14.69 -8.15 -5.28
N ASP A 60 14.24 -7.99 -6.53
CA ASP A 60 14.89 -7.19 -7.54
C ASP A 60 14.42 -5.72 -7.52
N GLU A 61 13.36 -5.39 -6.78
CA GLU A 61 12.77 -4.04 -6.72
C GLU A 61 13.13 -3.32 -5.42
N GLU A 62 13.60 -2.08 -5.54
CA GLU A 62 13.87 -1.21 -4.39
C GLU A 62 12.65 -0.31 -4.14
N THR A 63 11.57 -0.87 -3.57
CA THR A 63 10.35 -0.12 -3.24
C THR A 63 10.14 -0.08 -1.73
N THR A 64 9.84 1.09 -1.17
CA THR A 64 9.47 1.19 0.26
C THR A 64 7.97 1.36 0.50
N PRO A 65 7.45 0.91 1.65
CA PRO A 65 6.04 1.09 2.01
C PRO A 65 5.61 2.56 2.03
N GLU A 66 6.48 3.48 2.48
CA GLU A 66 6.21 4.91 2.53
C GLU A 66 6.02 5.50 1.13
N GLU A 67 6.76 5.00 0.15
CA GLU A 67 6.62 5.42 -1.25
C GLU A 67 5.27 5.00 -1.83
N ILE A 68 4.80 3.80 -1.49
CA ILE A 68 3.48 3.31 -1.90
C ILE A 68 2.38 4.14 -1.23
N VAL A 69 2.44 4.31 0.08
CA VAL A 69 1.43 5.08 0.83
C VAL A 69 1.37 6.53 0.35
N ARG A 70 2.52 7.16 0.06
CA ARG A 70 2.57 8.51 -0.52
C ARG A 70 1.89 8.57 -1.88
N ASN A 71 2.17 7.60 -2.75
CA ASN A 71 1.57 7.53 -4.08
C ASN A 71 0.05 7.33 -4.01
N VAL A 72 -0.44 6.46 -3.11
CA VAL A 72 -1.87 6.22 -2.89
C VAL A 72 -2.56 7.47 -2.35
N LYS A 73 -1.98 8.14 -1.34
CA LYS A 73 -2.53 9.39 -0.78
C LYS A 73 -2.62 10.49 -1.84
N PHE A 74 -1.57 10.68 -2.63
CA PHE A 74 -1.57 11.64 -3.73
C PHE A 74 -2.70 11.36 -4.73
N ILE A 75 -2.87 10.09 -5.10
CA ILE A 75 -3.94 9.61 -5.98
C ILE A 75 -5.33 9.98 -5.44
N LEU A 76 -5.59 9.71 -4.15
CA LEU A 76 -6.87 9.98 -3.51
C LEU A 76 -7.13 11.49 -3.41
N GLU A 77 -6.13 12.27 -2.98
CA GLU A 77 -6.24 13.74 -2.89
C GLU A 77 -6.52 14.39 -4.25
N VAL A 78 -5.91 13.87 -5.32
CA VAL A 78 -6.11 14.38 -6.68
C VAL A 78 -7.51 14.01 -7.19
N ASN A 79 -8.01 12.81 -6.89
CA ASN A 79 -9.39 12.45 -7.22
C ASN A 79 -10.40 13.32 -6.44
N GLU A 80 -10.17 13.57 -5.15
CA GLU A 80 -11.00 14.45 -4.32
C GLU A 80 -11.00 15.90 -4.82
N ARG A 81 -9.86 16.40 -5.31
CA ARG A 81 -9.75 17.73 -5.94
C ARG A 81 -10.21 17.75 -7.41
N GLY A 82 -10.64 16.60 -7.95
CA GLY A 82 -11.21 16.39 -9.28
C GLY A 82 -10.23 16.54 -10.45
N GLY A 83 -9.10 15.81 -10.36
CA GLY A 83 -8.23 15.42 -11.47
C GLY A 83 -6.92 16.23 -11.62
N LEU A 84 -5.90 15.61 -12.22
CA LEU A 84 -4.53 16.15 -12.47
C LEU A 84 -4.47 17.34 -13.46
N GLY A 85 -5.60 17.96 -13.83
CA GLY A 85 -5.68 18.83 -15.01
C GLY A 85 -6.51 20.09 -14.81
N ARG A 86 -6.41 20.74 -13.65
CA ARG A 86 -6.97 22.09 -13.46
C ARG A 86 -5.87 23.12 -13.39
#